data_AF-A0A087H1P5-F1
#
_entry.id   AF-A0A087H1P5-F1
#
_cell.length_a   1.000
_cell.length_b   1.000
_cell.length_c   1.000
_cell.angle_alpha   90.00
_cell.angle_beta   90.00
_cell.angle_gamma   90.00
#
_symmetry.space_group_name_H-M   'P 1'
#
loop_
_entity.id
_entity.type
_entity.pdbx_description
1 polymer ?
#
loop_
_entity_poly.entity_id
_entity_poly.type
_entity_poly.pdbx_seq_one_letter_code
_entity_poly.pdbx_strand_id
1 'polypeptide(L)'
;MKLRFDPNDVEELTSNAKEIQDDVLEEILTLNANTEYLRRFLHGSSDKELFKKNVPIVSYDDVRPYIERVANGEPSNVISGKPVTRFILSSGTSGGKHKCFPVNNKFDEDMLFIFSLRSSIISKHIEGIQQGKAITFLFSKAQDTTPSGLPAASALVNFLVSDSFKNRPSNCYTSPDEVTLCPDHKQTMYCHLLCGLVQRDQVVSMASSFGSSFVGAITFLENHWKEMCSNIRSGHVSEWITNQSCRDVVANILGGPNAELADLIEEECCQKSWEGKEGEIVDLVNVKLGCYYEPLVTNYYGLHRYRIGDILQVTGFYNSAPQFRRNDGSIRALEIRVVQQGTFDSVMEYFISNGASPSQYKTPLCINSPQVLSILEDKVLARFFSDKFPPL
;
A
#
# COMPACT_ATOMS: atom_id res chain seq x y z
N MET A 1 -22.10 14.24 -10.21
CA MET A 1 -21.27 14.19 -11.42
C MET A 1 -21.21 12.73 -11.84
N LYS A 2 -21.60 12.37 -13.08
CA LYS A 2 -21.67 10.97 -13.51
C LYS A 2 -20.24 10.46 -13.72
N LEU A 3 -19.86 9.37 -13.04
CA LEU A 3 -18.69 8.58 -13.43
C LEU A 3 -18.84 8.28 -14.93
N ARG A 4 -17.81 8.55 -15.74
CA ARG A 4 -17.88 8.30 -17.20
C ARG A 4 -18.09 6.82 -17.53
N PHE A 5 -17.79 5.92 -16.59
CA PHE A 5 -17.86 4.48 -16.76
C PHE A 5 -18.57 3.86 -15.56
N ASP A 6 -19.40 2.84 -15.81
CA ASP A 6 -19.93 1.99 -14.77
C ASP A 6 -18.80 1.09 -14.24
N PRO A 7 -18.45 1.14 -12.93
CA PRO A 7 -17.44 0.25 -12.35
C PRO A 7 -17.75 -1.25 -12.53
N ASN A 8 -18.97 -1.61 -12.94
CA ASN A 8 -19.35 -2.98 -13.26
C ASN A 8 -18.88 -3.46 -14.64
N ASP A 9 -18.50 -2.54 -15.53
CA ASP A 9 -18.18 -2.84 -16.94
C ASP A 9 -16.67 -2.83 -17.21
N VAL A 10 -15.95 -3.66 -16.46
CA VAL A 10 -14.52 -3.95 -16.67
C VAL A 10 -14.24 -4.32 -18.14
N GLU A 11 -15.19 -4.97 -18.81
CA GLU A 11 -15.09 -5.38 -20.21
C GLU A 11 -14.92 -4.18 -21.14
N GLU A 12 -15.71 -3.11 -20.95
CA GLU A 12 -15.62 -1.90 -21.75
C GLU A 12 -14.25 -1.21 -21.57
N LEU A 13 -13.83 -1.03 -20.31
CA LEU A 13 -12.55 -0.41 -19.97
C LEU A 13 -11.36 -1.17 -20.55
N THR A 14 -11.42 -2.49 -20.51
CA THR A 14 -10.31 -3.36 -20.94
C THR A 14 -10.34 -3.67 -22.43
N SER A 15 -11.48 -3.56 -23.10
CA SER A 15 -11.60 -3.72 -24.56
C SER A 15 -11.15 -2.46 -25.31
N ASN A 16 -11.47 -1.27 -24.78
CA ASN A 16 -11.22 0.02 -25.43
C ASN A 16 -9.99 0.76 -24.89
N ALA A 17 -9.06 0.05 -24.25
CA ALA A 17 -7.93 0.64 -23.52
C ALA A 17 -7.11 1.66 -24.34
N LYS A 18 -6.93 1.44 -25.64
CA LYS A 18 -6.20 2.38 -26.52
C LYS A 18 -6.94 3.71 -26.70
N GLU A 19 -8.22 3.65 -27.02
CA GLU A 19 -9.05 4.85 -27.21
C GLU A 19 -9.17 5.63 -25.91
N ILE A 20 -9.43 4.94 -24.79
CA ILE A 20 -9.49 5.54 -23.46
C ILE A 20 -8.16 6.21 -23.08
N GLN A 21 -7.01 5.60 -23.40
CA GLN A 21 -5.71 6.22 -23.16
C GLN A 21 -5.51 7.50 -23.98
N ASP A 22 -5.97 7.50 -25.24
CA ASP A 22 -5.86 8.64 -26.13
C ASP A 22 -6.74 9.80 -25.63
N ASP A 23 -7.98 9.52 -25.23
CA ASP A 23 -8.92 10.49 -24.65
C ASP A 23 -8.42 11.06 -23.33
N VAL A 24 -7.89 10.21 -22.44
CA VAL A 24 -7.33 10.64 -21.15
C VAL A 24 -6.12 11.56 -21.36
N LEU A 25 -5.25 11.22 -22.31
CA LEU A 25 -4.10 12.06 -22.63
C LEU A 25 -4.54 13.41 -23.23
N GLU A 26 -5.49 13.42 -24.16
CA GLU A 26 -6.03 14.66 -24.73
C GLU A 26 -6.65 15.56 -23.66
N GLU A 27 -7.43 15.00 -22.73
CA GLU A 27 -8.01 15.75 -21.60
C GLU A 27 -6.92 16.36 -20.72
N ILE A 28 -5.89 15.57 -20.36
CA ILE A 28 -4.77 16.04 -19.54
C ILE A 28 -4.02 17.17 -20.24
N LEU A 29 -3.68 17.00 -21.52
CA LEU A 29 -2.91 18.00 -22.26
C LEU A 29 -3.72 19.27 -22.46
N THR A 30 -5.00 19.16 -22.78
CA THR A 30 -5.89 20.31 -22.95
C THR A 30 -6.02 21.09 -21.65
N LEU A 31 -6.23 20.40 -20.52
CA LEU A 31 -6.35 21.03 -19.21
C LEU A 31 -5.06 21.76 -18.80
N ASN A 32 -3.90 21.18 -19.10
CA ASN A 32 -2.61 21.64 -18.59
C ASN A 32 -1.80 22.45 -19.61
N ALA A 33 -2.31 22.67 -20.82
CA ALA A 33 -1.59 23.30 -21.95
C ALA A 33 -0.94 24.65 -21.58
N ASN A 34 -1.60 25.41 -20.71
CA ASN A 34 -1.16 26.75 -20.29
C ASN A 34 -0.45 26.79 -18.93
N THR A 35 -0.20 25.63 -18.31
CA THR A 35 0.61 25.58 -17.09
C THR A 35 2.03 26.04 -17.37
N GLU A 36 2.69 26.65 -16.39
CA GLU A 36 4.09 27.09 -16.54
C GLU A 36 4.97 25.93 -17.00
N TYR A 37 4.79 24.75 -16.42
CA TYR A 37 5.55 23.56 -16.76
C TYR A 37 5.37 23.13 -18.23
N LEU A 38 4.14 22.80 -18.68
CA LEU A 38 3.94 22.28 -20.05
C LEU A 38 4.16 23.34 -21.12
N ARG A 39 3.89 24.62 -20.83
CA ARG A 39 4.09 25.71 -21.79
C ARG A 39 5.54 25.82 -22.26
N ARG A 40 6.52 25.40 -21.44
CA ARG A 40 7.94 25.36 -21.81
C ARG A 40 8.25 24.39 -22.95
N PHE A 41 7.42 23.38 -23.16
CA PHE A 41 7.65 22.31 -24.13
C PHE A 41 6.63 22.32 -25.28
N LEU A 42 5.39 22.72 -24.99
CA LEU A 42 4.27 22.65 -25.93
C LEU A 42 3.73 24.01 -26.38
N HIS A 43 4.17 25.10 -25.75
CA HIS A 43 3.75 26.46 -26.10
C HIS A 43 2.22 26.64 -26.21
N GLY A 44 1.45 25.94 -25.36
CA GLY A 44 -0.02 25.98 -25.37
C GLY A 44 -0.70 24.94 -26.26
N SER A 45 0.05 24.09 -26.96
CA SER A 45 -0.49 22.96 -27.71
C SER A 45 -0.90 21.81 -26.78
N SER A 46 -1.95 21.09 -27.14
CA SER A 46 -2.37 19.82 -26.54
C SER A 46 -2.13 18.61 -27.46
N ASP A 47 -1.34 18.78 -28.52
CA ASP A 47 -1.08 17.73 -29.51
C ASP A 47 -0.22 16.59 -28.94
N LYS A 48 -0.67 15.35 -29.16
CA LYS A 48 -0.06 14.13 -28.65
C LYS A 48 1.31 13.83 -29.26
N GLU A 49 1.53 14.12 -30.53
CA GLU A 49 2.81 13.84 -31.19
C GLU A 49 3.86 14.88 -30.80
N LEU A 50 3.45 16.16 -30.64
CA LEU A 50 4.29 17.18 -30.01
C LEU A 50 4.61 16.85 -28.55
N PHE A 51 3.65 16.32 -27.78
CA PHE A 51 3.89 15.83 -26.42
C PHE A 51 5.01 14.79 -26.39
N LYS A 52 4.89 13.73 -27.18
CA LYS A 52 5.92 12.67 -27.25
C LYS A 52 7.29 13.17 -27.70
N LYS A 53 7.32 14.15 -28.59
CA LYS A 53 8.57 14.67 -29.17
C LYS A 53 9.27 15.67 -28.26
N ASN A 54 8.53 16.55 -27.60
CA ASN A 54 9.07 17.75 -26.97
C ASN A 54 9.10 17.68 -25.44
N VAL A 55 8.21 16.91 -24.81
CA VAL A 55 8.18 16.80 -23.34
C VAL A 55 9.21 15.77 -22.91
N PRO A 56 10.25 16.17 -22.15
CA PRO A 56 11.29 15.26 -21.75
C PRO A 56 10.79 14.28 -20.70
N ILE A 57 11.52 13.18 -20.66
CA ILE A 57 11.40 12.19 -19.64
C ILE A 57 12.30 12.67 -18.45
N VAL A 58 11.70 13.31 -17.42
CA VAL A 58 12.27 13.92 -16.16
C VAL A 58 12.12 13.16 -14.81
N SER A 59 13.05 13.21 -13.87
CA SER A 59 12.98 12.68 -12.47
C SER A 59 12.15 13.47 -11.46
N TYR A 60 11.90 12.90 -10.27
CA TYR A 60 11.27 13.64 -9.16
C TYR A 60 12.02 14.94 -8.90
N ASP A 61 13.35 14.88 -8.91
CA ASP A 61 14.19 16.02 -8.60
C ASP A 61 14.09 17.13 -9.67
N ASP A 62 13.68 16.80 -10.90
CA ASP A 62 13.47 17.75 -11.99
C ASP A 62 12.14 18.52 -11.86
N VAL A 63 11.10 17.89 -11.30
CA VAL A 63 9.79 18.52 -11.07
C VAL A 63 9.62 19.06 -9.65
N ARG A 64 10.43 18.59 -8.70
CA ARG A 64 10.42 19.03 -7.30
C ARG A 64 10.40 20.55 -7.13
N PRO A 65 11.18 21.37 -7.88
CA PRO A 65 11.15 22.82 -7.73
C PRO A 65 9.75 23.43 -7.98
N TYR A 66 8.98 22.89 -8.93
CA TYR A 66 7.62 23.35 -9.23
C TYR A 66 6.64 22.98 -8.11
N ILE A 67 6.78 21.76 -7.59
CA ILE A 67 5.96 21.24 -6.49
C ILE A 67 6.21 22.07 -5.22
N GLU A 68 7.47 22.34 -4.91
CA GLU A 68 7.87 23.14 -3.75
C GLU A 68 7.35 24.57 -3.85
N ARG A 69 7.36 25.19 -5.04
CA ARG A 69 6.78 26.52 -5.25
C ARG A 69 5.29 26.55 -4.90
N VAL A 70 4.51 25.58 -5.38
CA VAL A 70 3.06 25.48 -5.03
C VAL A 70 2.86 25.18 -3.54
N ALA A 71 3.67 24.29 -2.97
CA ALA A 71 3.63 23.99 -1.53
C ALA A 71 3.99 25.21 -0.66
N ASN A 72 4.77 26.16 -1.21
CA ASN A 72 5.14 27.42 -0.55
C ASN A 72 4.19 28.60 -0.87
N GLY A 73 3.14 28.38 -1.67
CA GLY A 73 2.06 29.34 -1.86
C GLY A 73 1.96 29.94 -3.26
N GLU A 74 2.79 29.51 -4.21
CA GLU A 74 2.58 29.88 -5.60
C GLU A 74 1.32 29.22 -6.19
N PRO A 75 0.69 29.84 -7.21
CA PRO A 75 -0.55 29.32 -7.77
C PRO A 75 -0.38 27.93 -8.42
N SER A 76 -1.44 27.12 -8.41
CA SER A 76 -1.42 25.76 -8.93
C SER A 76 -1.02 25.64 -10.40
N ASN A 77 -1.28 26.67 -11.22
CA ASN A 77 -0.96 26.70 -12.65
C ASN A 77 0.55 26.65 -12.96
N VAL A 78 1.41 26.70 -11.93
CA VAL A 78 2.83 26.34 -12.05
C VAL A 78 2.99 24.90 -12.58
N ILE A 79 2.13 23.96 -12.16
CA ILE A 79 2.23 22.53 -12.54
C ILE A 79 0.88 21.85 -12.87
N SER A 80 -0.25 22.43 -12.47
CA SER A 80 -1.59 21.84 -12.63
C SER A 80 -2.60 22.87 -13.12
N GLY A 81 -3.36 22.53 -14.16
CA GLY A 81 -4.47 23.31 -14.70
C GLY A 81 -5.70 23.33 -13.79
N LYS A 82 -5.77 22.44 -12.79
CA LYS A 82 -6.76 22.48 -11.69
C LYS A 82 -6.12 22.95 -10.39
N PRO A 83 -6.91 23.56 -9.47
CA PRO A 83 -6.44 23.90 -8.14
C PRO A 83 -5.89 22.67 -7.42
N VAL A 84 -4.66 22.76 -6.92
CA VAL A 84 -4.06 21.77 -6.02
C VAL A 84 -4.71 21.92 -4.66
N THR A 85 -5.26 20.84 -4.13
CA THR A 85 -6.02 20.85 -2.88
C THR A 85 -5.30 20.16 -1.74
N ARG A 86 -4.32 19.29 -2.03
CA ARG A 86 -3.50 18.58 -1.04
C ARG A 86 -2.25 17.98 -1.66
N PHE A 87 -1.38 17.46 -0.81
CA PHE A 87 -0.17 16.77 -1.21
C PHE A 87 -0.13 15.32 -0.70
N ILE A 88 0.33 14.43 -1.56
CA ILE A 88 0.61 13.03 -1.22
C ILE A 88 2.09 12.88 -0.89
N LEU A 89 2.37 12.42 0.32
CA LEU A 89 3.69 12.01 0.77
C LEU A 89 3.88 10.53 0.45
N SER A 90 4.79 10.24 -0.48
CA SER A 90 5.18 8.88 -0.83
C SER A 90 6.10 8.28 0.22
N SER A 91 6.04 6.97 0.41
CA SER A 91 7.01 6.23 1.23
C SER A 91 8.42 6.30 0.65
N GLY A 92 8.57 6.56 -0.66
CA GLY A 92 9.86 6.82 -1.28
C GLY A 92 10.41 8.19 -0.90
N THR A 93 11.70 8.25 -0.54
CA THR A 93 12.38 9.50 -0.18
C THR A 93 13.30 9.99 -1.31
N SER A 94 13.57 11.30 -1.34
CA SER A 94 14.66 11.91 -2.09
C SER A 94 15.41 12.87 -1.15
N GLY A 95 16.73 12.71 -1.02
CA GLY A 95 17.54 13.53 -0.12
C GLY A 95 17.13 13.41 1.37
N GLY A 96 16.60 12.27 1.79
CA GLY A 96 16.14 12.04 3.17
C GLY A 96 14.75 12.62 3.49
N LYS A 97 14.02 13.16 2.52
CA LYS A 97 12.63 13.63 2.70
C LYS A 97 11.67 12.85 1.83
N HIS A 98 10.45 12.62 2.30
CA HIS A 98 9.39 11.99 1.51
C HIS A 98 9.14 12.76 0.20
N LYS A 99 9.02 12.03 -0.91
CA LYS A 99 8.61 12.64 -2.17
C LYS A 99 7.15 13.11 -2.04
N CYS A 100 6.95 14.39 -2.33
CA CYS A 100 5.69 15.10 -2.18
C CYS A 100 5.05 15.31 -3.55
N PHE A 101 3.75 15.01 -3.70
CA PHE A 101 3.02 15.07 -4.97
C PHE A 101 1.74 15.89 -4.88
N PRO A 102 1.56 16.91 -5.73
CA PRO A 102 0.36 17.71 -5.72
C PRO A 102 -0.81 16.91 -6.28
N VAL A 103 -1.96 16.94 -5.60
CA VAL A 103 -3.20 16.36 -6.13
C VAL A 103 -4.36 17.34 -5.97
N ASN A 104 -5.41 17.11 -6.76
CA ASN A 104 -6.66 17.86 -6.71
C ASN A 104 -7.82 16.89 -6.40
N ASN A 105 -9.04 17.40 -6.30
CA ASN A 105 -10.20 16.60 -5.90
C ASN A 105 -10.53 15.43 -6.84
N LYS A 106 -10.01 15.41 -8.07
CA LYS A 106 -10.11 14.23 -8.96
C LYS A 106 -9.48 12.98 -8.34
N PHE A 107 -8.48 13.14 -7.46
CA PHE A 107 -7.87 12.02 -6.74
C PHE A 107 -8.89 11.23 -5.93
N ASP A 108 -9.82 11.92 -5.26
CA ASP A 108 -10.84 11.27 -4.43
C ASP A 108 -11.83 10.48 -5.32
N GLU A 109 -12.20 11.04 -6.48
CA GLU A 109 -13.05 10.39 -7.48
C GLU A 109 -12.40 9.12 -8.06
N ASP A 110 -11.12 9.21 -8.44
CA ASP A 110 -10.37 8.09 -9.01
C ASP A 110 -10.17 6.97 -7.97
N MET A 111 -9.92 7.33 -6.70
CA MET A 111 -9.83 6.35 -5.61
C MET A 111 -11.16 5.63 -5.38
N LEU A 112 -12.28 6.36 -5.32
CA LEU A 112 -13.61 5.75 -5.20
C LEU A 112 -13.93 4.82 -6.38
N PHE A 113 -13.57 5.23 -7.60
CA PHE A 113 -13.75 4.42 -8.80
C PHE A 113 -12.96 3.11 -8.70
N ILE A 114 -11.68 3.16 -8.31
CA ILE A 114 -10.84 1.97 -8.15
C ILE A 114 -11.40 1.02 -7.07
N PHE A 115 -11.82 1.56 -5.92
CA PHE A 115 -12.41 0.72 -4.87
C PHE A 115 -13.72 0.06 -5.30
N SER A 116 -14.57 0.79 -6.04
CA SER A 116 -15.84 0.29 -6.56
C SER A 116 -15.60 -0.81 -7.61
N LEU A 117 -14.67 -0.58 -8.55
CA LEU A 117 -14.26 -1.56 -9.56
C LEU A 117 -13.75 -2.84 -8.91
N ARG A 118 -12.87 -2.73 -7.91
CA ARG A 118 -12.35 -3.87 -7.15
C ARG A 118 -13.48 -4.65 -6.47
N SER A 119 -14.40 -3.94 -5.80
CA SER A 119 -15.54 -4.57 -5.13
C SER A 119 -16.42 -5.35 -6.13
N SER A 120 -16.72 -4.74 -7.28
CA SER A 120 -17.52 -5.36 -8.35
C SER A 120 -16.86 -6.63 -8.87
N ILE A 121 -15.55 -6.60 -9.14
CA ILE A 121 -14.80 -7.79 -9.59
C ILE A 121 -14.87 -8.89 -8.52
N ILE A 122 -14.56 -8.58 -7.26
CA ILE A 122 -14.58 -9.58 -6.18
C ILE A 122 -15.97 -10.22 -6.06
N SER A 123 -17.06 -9.45 -6.16
CA SER A 123 -18.42 -10.00 -6.09
C SER A 123 -18.82 -10.93 -7.24
N LYS A 124 -18.18 -10.81 -8.41
CA LYS A 124 -18.40 -11.75 -9.52
C LYS A 124 -17.75 -13.11 -9.25
N HIS A 125 -16.75 -13.17 -8.37
CA HIS A 125 -15.96 -14.38 -8.11
C HIS A 125 -16.21 -15.01 -6.74
N ILE A 126 -16.76 -14.25 -5.78
CA ILE A 126 -17.01 -14.72 -4.41
C ILE A 126 -18.48 -14.48 -4.06
N GLU A 127 -19.26 -15.55 -4.06
CA GLU A 127 -20.66 -15.52 -3.61
C GLU A 127 -20.73 -15.13 -2.12
N GLY A 128 -21.76 -14.37 -1.72
CA GLY A 128 -21.95 -13.98 -0.32
C GLY A 128 -21.12 -12.77 0.15
N ILE A 129 -20.15 -12.29 -0.64
CA ILE A 129 -19.22 -11.23 -0.22
C ILE A 129 -19.88 -9.86 0.00
N GLN A 130 -21.01 -9.59 -0.67
CA GLN A 130 -21.73 -8.32 -0.57
C GLN A 130 -22.79 -8.33 0.55
N GLN A 131 -23.07 -9.50 1.13
CA GLN A 131 -24.12 -9.72 2.13
C GLN A 131 -23.59 -9.52 3.56
N GLY A 132 -22.28 -9.39 3.74
CA GLY A 132 -21.64 -9.23 5.04
C GLY A 132 -20.72 -8.02 5.15
N LYS A 133 -19.88 -8.05 6.18
CA LYS A 133 -18.90 -7.01 6.51
C LYS A 133 -17.47 -7.51 6.29
N ALA A 134 -16.58 -6.57 6.03
CA ALA A 134 -15.14 -6.81 6.01
C ALA A 134 -14.51 -6.31 7.32
N ILE A 135 -13.67 -7.14 7.96
CA ILE A 135 -12.73 -6.63 8.96
C ILE A 135 -11.64 -5.89 8.19
N THR A 136 -11.44 -4.61 8.46
CA THR A 136 -10.38 -3.83 7.82
C THR A 136 -9.44 -3.24 8.84
N PHE A 137 -8.14 -3.37 8.59
CA PHE A 137 -7.09 -2.73 9.39
C PHE A 137 -6.58 -1.51 8.63
N LEU A 138 -7.30 -0.40 8.77
CA LEU A 138 -7.03 0.88 8.14
C LEU A 138 -6.63 1.90 9.20
N PHE A 139 -5.46 2.51 9.03
CA PHE A 139 -4.92 3.43 10.03
C PHE A 139 -4.79 4.82 9.43
N SER A 140 -5.44 5.77 10.07
CA SER A 140 -5.18 7.19 9.81
C SER A 140 -3.98 7.67 10.63
N LYS A 141 -3.33 8.73 10.13
CA LYS A 141 -2.34 9.51 10.86
C LYS A 141 -2.70 10.98 10.71
N ALA A 142 -2.20 11.83 11.60
CA ALA A 142 -2.31 13.27 11.43
C ALA A 142 -1.73 13.69 10.08
N GLN A 143 -2.42 14.61 9.40
CA GLN A 143 -1.89 15.24 8.20
C GLN A 143 -0.91 16.33 8.61
N ASP A 144 0.20 16.42 7.88
CA ASP A 144 1.07 17.58 7.94
C ASP A 144 0.43 18.72 7.15
N THR A 145 0.98 19.93 7.32
CA THR A 145 0.53 21.13 6.60
C THR A 145 1.71 21.75 5.87
N THR A 146 1.55 22.03 4.58
CA THR A 146 2.56 22.75 3.80
C THR A 146 2.66 24.22 4.25
N PRO A 147 3.73 24.94 3.90
CA PRO A 147 3.83 26.38 4.21
C PRO A 147 2.67 27.22 3.63
N SER A 148 2.05 26.78 2.52
CA SER A 148 0.84 27.39 1.95
C SER A 148 -0.47 27.05 2.68
N GLY A 149 -0.44 26.22 3.72
CA GLY A 149 -1.62 25.79 4.45
C GLY A 149 -2.36 24.58 3.87
N LEU A 150 -1.81 23.93 2.82
CA LEU A 150 -2.43 22.75 2.22
C LEU A 150 -2.07 21.47 2.99
N PRO A 151 -2.99 20.51 3.14
CA PRO A 151 -2.70 19.27 3.86
C PRO A 151 -1.75 18.37 3.07
N ALA A 152 -0.89 17.64 3.78
CA ALA A 152 0.09 16.71 3.24
C ALA A 152 0.09 15.40 4.05
N ALA A 153 -0.14 14.27 3.40
CA ALA A 153 -0.15 12.96 4.05
C ALA A 153 0.00 11.83 3.03
N SER A 154 0.03 10.56 3.49
CA SER A 154 -0.02 9.43 2.56
C SER A 154 -1.31 9.41 1.74
N ALA A 155 -1.30 8.71 0.60
CA ALA A 155 -2.48 8.59 -0.27
C ALA A 155 -3.70 8.02 0.48
N LEU A 156 -3.50 6.97 1.28
CA LEU A 156 -4.57 6.36 2.08
C LEU A 156 -5.11 7.34 3.11
N VAL A 157 -4.25 8.02 3.87
CA VAL A 157 -4.68 8.99 4.89
C VAL A 157 -5.49 10.12 4.27
N ASN A 158 -5.01 10.71 3.17
CA ASN A 158 -5.73 11.76 2.44
C ASN A 158 -7.11 11.29 1.96
N PHE A 159 -7.23 10.03 1.52
CA PHE A 159 -8.51 9.46 1.13
C PHE A 159 -9.43 9.20 2.33
N LEU A 160 -8.94 8.62 3.43
CA LEU A 160 -9.74 8.31 4.62
C LEU A 160 -10.36 9.57 5.25
N VAL A 161 -9.64 10.68 5.24
CA VAL A 161 -10.17 11.95 5.80
C VAL A 161 -11.06 12.71 4.82
N SER A 162 -11.12 12.30 3.54
CA SER A 162 -11.90 12.98 2.50
C SER A 162 -13.41 12.88 2.75
N ASP A 163 -14.15 13.88 2.25
CA ASP A 163 -15.62 13.84 2.25
C ASP A 163 -16.15 12.69 1.40
N SER A 164 -15.42 12.29 0.36
CA SER A 164 -15.74 11.14 -0.49
C SER A 164 -15.77 9.82 0.30
N PHE A 165 -14.84 9.63 1.23
CA PHE A 165 -14.83 8.45 2.10
C PHE A 165 -15.92 8.55 3.16
N LYS A 166 -16.03 9.69 3.85
CA LYS A 166 -17.00 9.90 4.95
C LYS A 166 -18.45 9.82 4.50
N ASN A 167 -18.76 10.31 3.30
CA ASN A 167 -20.11 10.33 2.73
C ASN A 167 -20.35 9.17 1.73
N ARG A 168 -19.58 8.10 1.82
CA ARG A 168 -19.75 6.93 0.94
C ARG A 168 -21.13 6.29 1.15
N PRO A 169 -21.75 5.72 0.10
CA PRO A 169 -23.14 5.27 0.13
C PRO A 169 -23.41 4.10 1.08
N SER A 170 -22.40 3.29 1.40
CA SER A 170 -22.51 2.24 2.41
C SER A 170 -21.16 2.00 3.10
N ASN A 171 -21.21 1.71 4.40
CA ASN A 171 -20.06 1.19 5.14
C ASN A 171 -20.19 -0.33 5.28
N CYS A 172 -19.42 -1.07 4.49
CA CYS A 172 -19.33 -2.53 4.58
C CYS A 172 -18.24 -2.99 5.57
N TYR A 173 -17.67 -2.10 6.39
CA TYR A 173 -16.64 -2.45 7.36
C TYR A 173 -17.22 -2.75 8.74
N THR A 174 -16.58 -3.65 9.49
CA THR A 174 -16.93 -3.86 10.91
C THR A 174 -16.60 -2.63 11.75
N SER A 175 -15.56 -1.89 11.38
CA SER A 175 -15.11 -0.73 12.12
C SER A 175 -15.78 0.56 11.63
N PRO A 176 -16.27 1.41 12.55
CA PRO A 176 -16.72 2.76 12.23
C PRO A 176 -15.59 3.66 11.73
N ASP A 177 -15.99 4.80 11.14
CA ASP A 177 -15.05 5.80 10.63
C ASP A 177 -14.28 6.45 11.78
N GLU A 178 -14.92 6.66 12.92
CA GLU A 178 -14.32 7.21 14.13
C GLU A 178 -13.14 6.36 14.61
N VAL A 179 -13.29 5.02 14.55
CA VAL A 179 -12.20 4.08 14.87
C VAL A 179 -11.07 4.20 13.84
N THR A 180 -11.42 4.17 12.55
CA THR A 180 -10.45 4.25 11.44
C THR A 180 -9.66 5.57 11.45
N LEU A 181 -10.30 6.66 11.85
CA LEU A 181 -9.75 8.02 11.90
C LEU A 181 -9.07 8.35 13.23
N CYS A 182 -9.08 7.44 14.20
CA CYS A 182 -8.39 7.63 15.46
C CYS A 182 -6.88 7.76 15.26
N PRO A 183 -6.23 8.80 15.83
CA PRO A 183 -4.81 9.03 15.63
C PRO A 183 -3.92 8.07 16.44
N ASP A 184 -4.45 7.42 17.48
CA ASP A 184 -3.70 6.51 18.34
C ASP A 184 -3.74 5.08 17.77
N HIS A 185 -2.63 4.66 17.17
CA HIS A 185 -2.52 3.36 16.52
C HIS A 185 -2.87 2.18 17.43
N LYS A 186 -2.53 2.24 18.73
CA LYS A 186 -2.79 1.15 19.68
C LYS A 186 -4.28 1.06 19.96
N GLN A 187 -4.93 2.20 20.20
CA GLN A 187 -6.38 2.26 20.39
C GLN A 187 -7.11 1.81 19.13
N THR A 188 -6.71 2.30 17.96
CA THR A 188 -7.29 1.93 16.66
C THR A 188 -7.21 0.42 16.41
N MET A 189 -6.03 -0.20 16.62
CA MET A 189 -5.87 -1.65 16.44
C MET A 189 -6.78 -2.45 17.38
N TYR A 190 -6.82 -2.08 18.67
CA TYR A 190 -7.67 -2.76 19.66
C TYR A 190 -9.16 -2.63 19.28
N CYS A 191 -9.61 -1.42 18.91
CA CYS A 191 -10.98 -1.17 18.51
C CYS A 191 -11.37 -1.87 17.20
N HIS A 192 -10.47 -1.96 16.20
CA HIS A 192 -10.71 -2.73 14.98
C HIS A 192 -10.97 -4.21 15.28
N LEU A 193 -10.10 -4.82 16.09
CA LEU A 193 -10.22 -6.23 16.50
C LEU A 193 -11.50 -6.45 17.30
N LEU A 194 -11.78 -5.60 18.30
CA LEU A 194 -12.97 -5.72 19.13
C LEU A 194 -14.27 -5.60 18.29
N CYS A 195 -14.34 -4.61 17.38
CA CYS A 195 -15.48 -4.48 16.47
C CYS A 195 -15.63 -5.71 15.55
N GLY A 196 -14.51 -6.26 15.08
CA GLY A 196 -14.50 -7.46 14.24
C GLY A 196 -14.99 -8.70 14.98
N LEU A 197 -14.52 -8.92 16.21
CA LEU A 197 -14.93 -10.04 17.06
C LEU A 197 -16.42 -9.98 17.42
N VAL A 198 -16.93 -8.81 17.81
CA VAL A 198 -18.34 -8.60 18.16
C VAL A 198 -19.27 -8.85 16.97
N GLN A 199 -18.80 -8.54 15.76
CA GLN A 199 -19.58 -8.70 14.53
C GLN A 199 -19.17 -9.93 13.72
N ARG A 200 -18.47 -10.90 14.32
CA ARG A 200 -17.85 -12.04 13.61
C ARG A 200 -18.81 -12.79 12.68
N ASP A 201 -20.07 -12.93 13.07
CA ASP A 201 -21.08 -13.69 12.28
C ASP A 201 -21.52 -12.94 11.02
N GLN A 202 -21.24 -11.63 10.95
CA GLN A 202 -21.45 -10.81 9.76
C GLN A 202 -20.19 -10.77 8.88
N VAL A 203 -19.03 -11.27 9.35
CA VAL A 203 -17.75 -11.11 8.64
C VAL A 203 -17.64 -12.10 7.49
N VAL A 204 -17.44 -11.57 6.29
CA VAL A 204 -17.26 -12.36 5.06
C VAL A 204 -15.89 -12.15 4.42
N SER A 205 -15.11 -11.18 4.89
CA SER A 205 -13.73 -10.97 4.44
C SER A 205 -12.89 -10.22 5.46
N MET A 206 -11.58 -10.29 5.28
CA MET A 206 -10.61 -9.45 5.98
C MET A 206 -9.72 -8.74 4.96
N ALA A 207 -9.42 -7.46 5.17
CA ALA A 207 -8.56 -6.68 4.29
C ALA A 207 -7.61 -5.75 5.05
N SER A 208 -6.41 -5.57 4.51
CA SER A 208 -5.48 -4.53 4.96
C SER A 208 -4.65 -4.04 3.76
N SER A 209 -3.92 -2.94 3.96
CA SER A 209 -3.04 -2.39 2.93
C SER A 209 -1.83 -3.28 2.67
N PHE A 210 -1.36 -4.01 3.68
CA PHE A 210 -0.19 -4.88 3.60
C PHE A 210 -0.39 -6.17 4.40
N GLY A 211 0.21 -7.27 3.95
CA GLY A 211 0.21 -8.53 4.70
C GLY A 211 0.81 -8.39 6.11
N SER A 212 1.83 -7.54 6.27
CA SER A 212 2.45 -7.25 7.57
C SER A 212 1.47 -6.66 8.60
N SER A 213 0.45 -5.93 8.14
CA SER A 213 -0.57 -5.38 9.02
C SER A 213 -1.49 -6.47 9.58
N PHE A 214 -1.75 -7.54 8.82
CA PHE A 214 -2.45 -8.71 9.33
C PHE A 214 -1.64 -9.45 10.39
N VAL A 215 -0.36 -9.68 10.12
CA VAL A 215 0.53 -10.30 11.10
C VAL A 215 0.55 -9.46 12.39
N GLY A 216 0.67 -8.13 12.26
CA GLY A 216 0.60 -7.22 13.39
C GLY A 216 -0.74 -7.31 14.15
N ALA A 217 -1.87 -7.42 13.45
CA ALA A 217 -3.19 -7.56 14.06
C ALA A 217 -3.36 -8.91 14.79
N ILE A 218 -2.88 -10.01 14.21
CA ILE A 218 -2.91 -11.34 14.82
C ILE A 218 -2.06 -11.34 16.09
N THR A 219 -0.81 -10.86 16.01
CA THR A 219 0.05 -10.72 17.19
C THR A 219 -0.55 -9.81 18.25
N PHE A 220 -1.25 -8.75 17.85
CA PHE A 220 -1.95 -7.89 18.79
C PHE A 220 -3.09 -8.64 19.49
N LEU A 221 -3.87 -9.44 18.75
CA LEU A 221 -4.91 -10.29 19.32
C LEU A 221 -4.33 -11.33 20.29
N GLU A 222 -3.23 -12.01 19.93
CA GLU A 222 -2.53 -12.96 20.80
C GLU A 222 -2.19 -12.37 22.18
N ASN A 223 -1.81 -11.10 22.21
CA ASN A 223 -1.41 -10.41 23.44
C ASN A 223 -2.59 -9.80 24.22
N HIS A 224 -3.74 -9.58 23.58
CA HIS A 224 -4.84 -8.79 24.15
C HIS A 224 -6.20 -9.50 24.20
N TRP A 225 -6.32 -10.74 23.68
CA TRP A 225 -7.60 -11.43 23.57
C TRP A 225 -8.33 -11.58 24.92
N LYS A 226 -7.61 -11.80 26.03
CA LYS A 226 -8.21 -11.90 27.38
C LYS A 226 -8.94 -10.63 27.78
N GLU A 227 -8.35 -9.49 27.48
CA GLU A 227 -8.94 -8.18 27.74
C GLU A 227 -10.15 -7.95 26.84
N MET A 228 -10.05 -8.32 25.57
CA MET A 228 -11.17 -8.23 24.62
C MET A 228 -12.35 -9.12 25.04
N CYS A 229 -12.10 -10.37 25.47
CA CYS A 229 -13.12 -11.24 26.04
C CYS A 229 -13.76 -10.61 27.29
N SER A 230 -12.97 -9.99 28.17
CA SER A 230 -13.50 -9.27 29.34
C SER A 230 -14.39 -8.08 28.95
N ASN A 231 -14.00 -7.30 27.93
CA ASN A 231 -14.81 -6.20 27.40
C ASN A 231 -16.12 -6.70 26.79
N ILE A 232 -16.08 -7.76 25.99
CA ILE A 232 -17.28 -8.39 25.39
C ILE A 232 -18.20 -8.94 26.49
N ARG A 233 -17.64 -9.68 27.46
CA ARG A 233 -18.39 -10.27 28.57
C ARG A 233 -19.10 -9.23 29.43
N SER A 234 -18.43 -8.10 29.69
CA SER A 234 -18.98 -7.01 30.51
C SER A 234 -19.80 -6.00 29.73
N GLY A 235 -19.64 -5.92 28.41
CA GLY A 235 -20.20 -4.86 27.57
C GLY A 235 -19.51 -3.50 27.75
N HIS A 236 -18.33 -3.45 28.37
CA HIS A 236 -17.62 -2.20 28.68
C HIS A 236 -16.27 -2.14 27.97
N VAL A 237 -15.99 -1.00 27.33
CA VAL A 237 -14.69 -0.72 26.71
C VAL A 237 -13.66 -0.36 27.78
N SER A 238 -12.45 -0.90 27.65
CA SER A 238 -11.33 -0.59 28.55
C SER A 238 -11.03 0.91 28.68
N GLU A 239 -10.71 1.36 29.89
CA GLU A 239 -10.52 2.78 30.23
C GLU A 239 -9.33 3.45 29.53
N TRP A 240 -8.34 2.67 29.08
CA TRP A 240 -7.19 3.18 28.34
C TRP A 240 -7.53 3.56 26.88
N ILE A 241 -8.74 3.24 26.41
CA ILE A 241 -9.30 3.82 25.19
C ILE A 241 -9.79 5.24 25.53
N THR A 242 -8.86 6.19 25.47
CA THR A 242 -9.07 7.58 25.88
C THR A 242 -9.71 8.43 24.79
N ASN A 243 -9.67 8.01 23.51
CA ASN A 243 -10.38 8.71 22.45
C ASN A 243 -11.89 8.53 22.62
N GLN A 244 -12.57 9.60 23.05
CA GLN A 244 -14.00 9.55 23.39
C GLN A 244 -14.87 9.12 22.20
N SER A 245 -14.59 9.65 21.00
CA SER A 245 -15.35 9.30 19.79
C SER A 245 -15.24 7.82 19.45
N CYS A 246 -14.05 7.23 19.58
CA CYS A 246 -13.84 5.78 19.43
C CYS A 246 -14.57 4.99 20.50
N ARG A 247 -14.42 5.42 21.76
CA ARG A 247 -15.00 4.73 22.91
C ARG A 247 -16.52 4.64 22.79
N ASP A 248 -17.18 5.74 22.41
CA ASP A 248 -18.63 5.82 22.29
C ASP A 248 -19.15 4.89 21.18
N VAL A 249 -18.54 4.92 19.99
CA VAL A 249 -19.00 4.06 18.88
C VAL A 249 -18.71 2.57 19.14
N VAL A 250 -17.60 2.25 19.80
CA VAL A 250 -17.26 0.86 20.14
C VAL A 250 -18.16 0.34 21.27
N ALA A 251 -18.49 1.16 22.26
CA ALA A 251 -19.46 0.81 23.28
C ALA A 251 -20.85 0.52 22.68
N ASN A 252 -21.27 1.32 21.70
CA ASN A 252 -22.52 1.05 20.97
C ASN A 252 -22.48 -0.26 20.18
N ILE A 253 -21.33 -0.61 19.57
CA ILE A 253 -21.15 -1.88 18.86
C ILE A 253 -21.17 -3.07 19.82
N LEU A 254 -20.53 -2.96 21.00
CA LEU A 254 -20.59 -4.01 22.02
C LEU A 254 -22.04 -4.35 22.40
N GLY A 255 -22.92 -3.34 22.46
CA GLY A 255 -24.36 -3.55 22.62
C GLY A 255 -24.78 -4.11 23.98
N GLY A 256 -23.86 -4.18 24.94
CA GLY A 256 -24.07 -4.73 26.29
C GLY A 256 -23.26 -6.01 26.57
N PRO A 257 -23.49 -6.65 27.73
CA PRO A 257 -22.79 -7.87 28.13
C PRO A 257 -23.10 -9.06 27.21
N ASN A 258 -22.06 -9.77 26.75
CA ASN A 258 -22.21 -10.99 25.95
C ASN A 258 -21.22 -12.07 26.41
N ALA A 259 -21.62 -12.86 27.41
CA ALA A 259 -20.76 -13.91 27.97
C ALA A 259 -20.53 -15.07 26.99
N GLU A 260 -21.55 -15.47 26.23
CA GLU A 260 -21.47 -16.58 25.27
C GLU A 260 -20.41 -16.32 24.19
N LEU A 261 -20.42 -15.13 23.59
CA LEU A 261 -19.41 -14.75 22.61
C LEU A 261 -18.01 -14.68 23.22
N ALA A 262 -17.89 -14.14 24.44
CA ALA A 262 -16.60 -14.05 25.12
C ALA A 262 -16.00 -15.44 25.39
N ASP A 263 -16.83 -16.39 25.82
CA ASP A 263 -16.42 -17.77 26.10
C ASP A 263 -16.00 -18.50 24.82
N LEU A 264 -16.74 -18.31 23.71
CA LEU A 264 -16.38 -18.86 22.40
C LEU A 264 -15.01 -18.35 21.91
N ILE A 265 -14.75 -17.05 22.03
CA ILE A 265 -13.47 -16.46 21.61
C ILE A 265 -12.34 -16.95 22.54
N GLU A 266 -12.61 -17.07 23.83
CA GLU A 266 -11.64 -17.58 24.81
C GLU A 266 -11.27 -19.04 24.54
N GLU A 267 -12.23 -19.88 24.16
CA GLU A 267 -11.97 -21.27 23.77
C GLU A 267 -11.03 -21.37 22.55
N GLU A 268 -11.25 -20.55 21.51
CA GLU A 268 -10.39 -20.55 20.33
C GLU A 268 -9.01 -19.95 20.61
N CYS A 269 -8.93 -18.80 21.29
CA CYS A 269 -7.66 -18.12 21.54
C CYS A 269 -6.78 -18.77 22.61
N CYS A 270 -7.35 -19.61 23.50
CA CYS A 270 -6.58 -20.32 24.53
C CYS A 270 -5.83 -21.55 24.01
N GLN A 271 -6.06 -21.95 22.75
CA GLN A 271 -5.37 -23.07 22.12
C GLN A 271 -3.86 -22.79 21.98
N LYS A 272 -3.03 -23.83 22.18
CA LYS A 272 -1.56 -23.72 22.10
C LYS A 272 -1.03 -23.51 20.69
N SER A 273 -1.83 -23.83 19.66
CA SER A 273 -1.50 -23.60 18.26
C SER A 273 -2.51 -22.64 17.66
N TRP A 274 -2.01 -21.61 16.97
CA TRP A 274 -2.80 -20.67 16.18
C TRP A 274 -2.81 -21.05 14.69
N GLU A 275 -2.37 -22.27 14.36
CA GLU A 275 -2.52 -22.84 13.02
C GLU A 275 -4.01 -23.06 12.72
N GLY A 276 -4.52 -22.40 11.69
CA GLY A 276 -5.90 -22.57 11.25
C GLY A 276 -6.17 -24.01 10.77
N LYS A 277 -7.40 -24.49 10.92
CA LYS A 277 -7.84 -25.74 10.29
C LYS A 277 -7.84 -25.55 8.77
N GLU A 278 -6.98 -26.27 8.06
CA GLU A 278 -6.74 -26.14 6.62
C GLU A 278 -8.02 -26.34 5.78
N GLY A 279 -8.25 -25.40 4.86
CA GLY A 279 -9.04 -25.60 3.64
C GLY A 279 -8.10 -25.54 2.44
N GLU A 280 -8.42 -26.30 1.39
CA GLU A 280 -7.59 -26.49 0.19
C GLU A 280 -7.06 -25.17 -0.41
N ILE A 281 -5.75 -25.10 -0.57
CA ILE A 281 -5.06 -24.11 -1.42
C ILE A 281 -4.85 -24.74 -2.79
N VAL A 282 -5.34 -24.05 -3.82
CA VAL A 282 -5.17 -24.43 -5.23
C VAL A 282 -3.94 -23.73 -5.80
N ASP A 283 -3.19 -24.48 -6.59
CA ASP A 283 -1.79 -24.21 -6.87
C ASP A 283 -1.58 -23.24 -8.04
N LEU A 284 -0.56 -22.37 -7.92
CA LEU A 284 -0.20 -21.30 -8.85
C LEU A 284 0.61 -21.80 -10.07
N VAL A 285 0.61 -23.12 -10.27
CA VAL A 285 1.59 -23.85 -11.07
C VAL A 285 1.04 -24.25 -12.43
N ASN A 286 0.47 -23.29 -13.15
CA ASN A 286 0.32 -23.42 -14.60
C ASN A 286 0.70 -22.14 -15.35
N VAL A 287 1.57 -21.32 -14.74
CA VAL A 287 2.43 -20.44 -15.54
C VAL A 287 3.75 -21.17 -15.78
N LYS A 288 4.27 -21.04 -16.98
CA LYS A 288 5.12 -19.92 -17.39
C LYS A 288 5.21 -20.04 -18.94
N LEU A 289 6.30 -19.74 -19.63
CA LEU A 289 7.56 -20.41 -19.36
C LEU A 289 8.67 -19.66 -20.07
N GLY A 290 9.23 -18.71 -19.31
CA GLY A 290 10.67 -18.51 -19.33
C GLY A 290 11.14 -17.07 -19.40
N CYS A 291 10.27 -16.13 -19.76
CA CYS A 291 10.71 -14.77 -20.06
C CYS A 291 10.56 -13.84 -18.86
N TYR A 292 11.71 -13.34 -18.42
CA TYR A 292 11.86 -12.31 -17.42
C TYR A 292 12.03 -10.97 -18.13
N TYR A 293 11.24 -9.98 -17.75
CA TYR A 293 11.34 -8.63 -18.31
C TYR A 293 11.72 -7.68 -17.17
N GLU A 294 12.71 -6.82 -17.44
CA GLU A 294 13.06 -5.70 -16.56
C GLU A 294 12.32 -4.47 -17.10
N PRO A 295 11.25 -4.00 -16.45
CA PRO A 295 10.53 -2.83 -16.93
C PRO A 295 11.37 -1.58 -16.69
N LEU A 296 11.70 -0.89 -17.78
CA LEU A 296 12.18 0.50 -17.76
C LEU A 296 10.98 1.39 -17.52
N VAL A 297 10.69 1.69 -16.25
CA VAL A 297 9.49 2.46 -15.93
C VAL A 297 9.75 3.93 -16.12
N THR A 298 8.84 4.46 -16.92
CA THR A 298 8.50 5.86 -16.97
C THR A 298 7.27 6.09 -16.11
N ASN A 299 7.34 6.83 -15.00
CA ASN A 299 6.15 7.14 -14.18
C ASN A 299 6.14 8.57 -13.63
N TYR A 300 5.03 8.93 -13.00
CA TYR A 300 4.68 10.30 -12.59
C TYR A 300 5.61 10.93 -11.56
N TYR A 301 6.54 10.18 -10.99
CA TYR A 301 7.56 10.64 -10.04
C TYR A 301 8.97 10.61 -10.66
N GLY A 302 8.99 10.51 -11.99
CA GLY A 302 10.06 10.90 -12.86
C GLY A 302 11.16 9.87 -13.16
N LEU A 303 10.87 8.66 -12.76
CA LEU A 303 11.59 7.52 -13.27
C LEU A 303 11.40 7.55 -14.79
N HIS A 304 12.47 7.59 -15.58
CA HIS A 304 12.40 7.55 -17.03
C HIS A 304 13.61 6.85 -17.64
N ARG A 305 13.31 5.75 -18.33
CA ARG A 305 14.29 4.67 -18.53
C ARG A 305 14.93 4.25 -17.20
N TYR A 306 14.16 4.33 -16.11
CA TYR A 306 14.65 4.00 -14.78
C TYR A 306 14.36 2.54 -14.49
N ARG A 307 15.42 1.85 -14.08
CA ARG A 307 15.35 0.48 -13.61
C ARG A 307 14.67 0.45 -12.26
N ILE A 308 13.43 -0.05 -12.22
CA ILE A 308 12.72 -0.26 -10.96
C ILE A 308 13.44 -1.29 -10.07
N GLY A 309 14.17 -2.25 -10.66
CA GLY A 309 14.80 -3.37 -9.96
C GLY A 309 13.85 -4.55 -9.71
N ASP A 310 12.53 -4.36 -9.90
CA ASP A 310 11.53 -5.42 -9.85
C ASP A 310 11.57 -6.24 -11.14
N ILE A 311 11.71 -7.56 -11.00
CA ILE A 311 11.58 -8.50 -12.11
C ILE A 311 10.09 -8.84 -12.24
N LEU A 312 9.42 -8.27 -13.24
CA LEU A 312 8.00 -8.53 -13.48
C LEU A 312 7.83 -9.63 -14.51
N GLN A 313 6.99 -10.61 -14.18
CA GLN A 313 6.55 -11.62 -15.12
C GLN A 313 5.19 -11.19 -15.70
N VAL A 314 5.11 -11.06 -17.03
CA VAL A 314 3.81 -11.00 -17.71
C VAL A 314 3.14 -12.36 -17.53
N THR A 315 2.02 -12.39 -16.83
CA THR A 315 1.30 -13.63 -16.53
C THR A 315 0.12 -13.86 -17.46
N GLY A 316 -0.30 -12.85 -18.23
CA GLY A 316 -1.39 -12.94 -19.20
C GLY A 316 -1.93 -11.57 -19.63
N PHE A 317 -3.06 -11.60 -20.34
CA PHE A 317 -3.88 -10.44 -20.70
C PHE A 317 -5.34 -10.76 -20.34
N TYR A 318 -6.06 -9.76 -19.84
CA TYR A 318 -7.52 -9.78 -19.72
C TYR A 318 -8.08 -8.82 -20.77
N ASN A 319 -8.72 -9.34 -21.81
CA ASN A 319 -9.04 -8.60 -23.04
C ASN A 319 -7.79 -7.89 -23.60
N SER A 320 -7.84 -6.58 -23.84
CA SER A 320 -6.71 -5.79 -24.32
C SER A 320 -5.80 -5.29 -23.18
N ALA A 321 -6.08 -5.63 -21.90
CA ALA A 321 -5.35 -5.14 -20.73
C ALA A 321 -4.32 -6.18 -20.19
N PRO A 322 -3.05 -5.81 -19.97
CA PRO A 322 -2.01 -6.73 -19.47
C PRO A 322 -2.16 -7.04 -17.97
N GLN A 323 -1.90 -8.30 -17.58
CA GLN A 323 -1.89 -8.76 -16.19
C GLN A 323 -0.45 -8.98 -15.69
N PHE A 324 -0.16 -8.50 -14.48
CA PHE A 324 1.16 -8.58 -13.85
C PHE A 324 1.07 -9.19 -12.45
N ARG A 325 2.05 -10.03 -12.08
CA ARG A 325 2.24 -10.47 -10.70
C ARG A 325 3.48 -9.81 -10.11
N ARG A 326 3.36 -9.29 -8.89
CA ARG A 326 4.43 -8.68 -8.09
C ARG A 326 4.87 -9.66 -7.01
N ASN A 327 6.15 -9.64 -6.64
CA ASN A 327 6.69 -10.38 -5.49
C ASN A 327 6.98 -9.35 -4.39
N ASP A 328 6.30 -9.42 -3.25
CA ASP A 328 6.31 -8.43 -2.17
C ASP A 328 7.15 -8.89 -0.97
N GLY A 329 8.23 -8.16 -0.66
CA GLY A 329 9.04 -8.40 0.54
C GLY A 329 9.05 -7.17 1.44
N SER A 330 8.38 -7.22 2.59
CA SER A 330 8.48 -6.18 3.62
C SER A 330 9.84 -6.27 4.35
N ILE A 331 10.48 -5.12 4.58
CA ILE A 331 11.82 -5.04 5.15
C ILE A 331 11.72 -5.09 6.69
N ARG A 332 12.34 -6.09 7.31
CA ARG A 332 12.47 -6.22 8.78
C ARG A 332 13.71 -5.47 9.30
N ALA A 333 13.88 -5.41 10.62
CA ALA A 333 15.06 -4.79 11.24
C ALA A 333 16.37 -5.32 10.63
N LEU A 334 17.29 -4.41 10.30
CA LEU A 334 18.60 -4.76 9.74
C LEU A 334 19.29 -5.76 10.67
N GLU A 335 19.73 -6.88 10.11
CA GLU A 335 20.53 -7.87 10.81
C GLU A 335 21.99 -7.76 10.35
N ILE A 336 22.92 -7.66 11.31
CA ILE A 336 24.35 -7.80 11.09
C ILE A 336 24.78 -9.15 11.65
N ARG A 337 25.37 -9.98 10.80
CA ARG A 337 25.97 -11.26 11.18
C ARG A 337 27.49 -11.13 11.20
N VAL A 338 28.10 -11.35 12.35
CA VAL A 338 29.55 -11.43 12.49
C VAL A 338 29.96 -12.86 12.17
N VAL A 339 30.91 -13.04 11.26
CA VAL A 339 31.37 -14.35 10.81
C VAL A 339 32.80 -14.65 11.29
N GLN A 340 33.16 -15.93 11.33
CA GLN A 340 34.50 -16.38 11.69
C GLN A 340 35.55 -15.84 10.72
N GLN A 341 36.77 -15.58 11.20
CA GLN A 341 37.91 -15.23 10.34
C GLN A 341 38.14 -16.33 9.29
N GLY A 342 38.38 -15.94 8.04
CA GLY A 342 38.52 -16.87 6.90
C GLY A 342 37.20 -17.26 6.23
N THR A 343 36.05 -16.74 6.68
CA THR A 343 34.75 -17.00 6.03
C THR A 343 34.71 -16.52 4.59
N PHE A 344 35.17 -15.29 4.33
CA PHE A 344 35.19 -14.72 2.98
C PHE A 344 36.21 -15.39 2.06
N ASP A 345 37.26 -16.01 2.60
CA ASP A 345 38.20 -16.82 1.82
C ASP A 345 37.50 -18.08 1.29
N SER A 346 36.68 -18.75 2.12
CA SER A 346 35.87 -19.89 1.66
C SER A 346 34.80 -19.49 0.63
N VAL A 347 34.25 -18.27 0.75
CA VAL A 347 33.34 -17.73 -0.29
C VAL A 347 34.10 -17.50 -1.60
N MET A 348 35.31 -16.97 -1.54
CA MET A 348 36.17 -16.78 -2.71
C MET A 348 36.54 -18.13 -3.35
N GLU A 349 36.95 -19.13 -2.57
CA GLU A 349 37.26 -20.49 -3.06
C GLU A 349 36.06 -21.15 -3.75
N TYR A 350 34.85 -20.95 -3.21
CA TYR A 350 33.62 -21.41 -3.86
C TYR A 350 33.45 -20.78 -5.25
N PHE A 351 33.64 -19.46 -5.39
CA PHE A 351 33.50 -18.81 -6.70
C PHE A 351 34.61 -19.23 -7.68
N ILE A 352 35.85 -19.38 -7.20
CA ILE A 352 36.97 -19.84 -8.03
C ILE A 352 36.74 -21.27 -8.53
N SER A 353 36.31 -22.18 -7.65
CA SER A 353 35.98 -23.56 -8.04
C SER A 353 34.79 -23.66 -9.00
N ASN A 354 33.93 -22.65 -9.02
CA ASN A 354 32.82 -22.52 -9.96
C ASN A 354 33.14 -21.62 -11.18
N GLY A 355 34.43 -21.43 -11.49
CA GLY A 355 34.88 -20.82 -12.74
C GLY A 355 35.18 -19.32 -12.68
N ALA A 356 35.16 -18.69 -11.50
CA ALA A 356 35.61 -17.30 -11.36
C ALA A 356 37.14 -17.21 -11.47
N SER A 357 37.63 -16.18 -12.17
CA SER A 357 39.06 -15.91 -12.28
C SER A 357 39.64 -15.44 -10.94
N PRO A 358 40.66 -16.13 -10.37
CA PRO A 358 41.29 -15.72 -9.12
C PRO A 358 41.88 -14.30 -9.15
N SER A 359 42.40 -13.88 -10.31
CA SER A 359 43.04 -12.57 -10.47
C SER A 359 42.05 -11.42 -10.62
N GLN A 360 40.77 -11.72 -10.81
CA GLN A 360 39.71 -10.72 -11.02
C GLN A 360 38.61 -10.81 -9.96
N TYR A 361 38.74 -11.71 -8.98
CA TYR A 361 37.74 -11.90 -7.95
C TYR A 361 37.60 -10.65 -7.07
N LYS A 362 36.36 -10.26 -6.81
CA LYS A 362 35.96 -9.29 -5.80
C LYS A 362 34.80 -9.88 -5.03
N THR A 363 34.82 -9.75 -3.71
CA THR A 363 33.71 -10.19 -2.86
C THR A 363 32.42 -9.50 -3.29
N PRO A 364 31.37 -10.24 -3.68
CA PRO A 364 30.10 -9.65 -4.05
C PRO A 364 29.50 -8.89 -2.87
N LEU A 365 29.05 -7.66 -3.11
CA LEU A 365 28.38 -6.84 -2.10
C LEU A 365 27.01 -7.43 -1.69
N CYS A 366 26.37 -8.16 -2.61
CA CYS A 366 25.11 -8.86 -2.38
C CYS A 366 25.24 -10.30 -2.88
N ILE A 367 24.76 -11.25 -2.08
CA ILE A 367 24.82 -12.68 -2.37
C ILE A 367 23.42 -13.27 -2.28
N ASN A 368 22.95 -13.87 -3.37
CA ASN A 368 21.64 -14.52 -3.45
C ASN A 368 21.74 -16.03 -3.76
N SER A 369 22.95 -16.60 -3.81
CA SER A 369 23.16 -18.03 -4.04
C SER A 369 22.95 -18.81 -2.73
N PRO A 370 22.04 -19.81 -2.69
CA PRO A 370 21.82 -20.62 -1.48
C PRO A 370 23.07 -21.33 -0.97
N GLN A 371 23.93 -21.78 -1.88
CA GLN A 371 25.18 -22.47 -1.55
C GLN A 371 26.16 -21.53 -0.84
N VAL A 372 26.30 -20.30 -1.33
CA VAL A 372 27.18 -19.30 -0.71
C VAL A 372 26.58 -18.79 0.60
N LEU A 373 25.24 -18.64 0.67
CA LEU A 373 24.55 -18.29 1.90
C LEU A 373 24.74 -19.36 2.99
N SER A 374 24.76 -20.65 2.64
CA SER A 374 25.11 -21.73 3.58
C SER A 374 26.52 -21.56 4.13
N ILE A 375 27.52 -21.30 3.28
CA ILE A 375 28.92 -21.07 3.70
C ILE A 375 29.02 -19.90 4.70
N LEU A 376 28.27 -18.82 4.43
CA LEU A 376 28.21 -17.65 5.32
C LEU A 376 27.51 -17.98 6.64
N GLU A 377 26.38 -18.69 6.57
CA GLU A 377 25.54 -19.02 7.72
C GLU A 377 26.22 -19.99 8.69
N ASP A 378 26.92 -21.00 8.15
CA ASP A 378 27.65 -22.00 8.92
C ASP A 378 28.79 -21.39 9.75
N LYS A 379 29.23 -20.18 9.39
CA LYS A 379 30.35 -19.48 10.05
C LYS A 379 29.91 -18.25 10.84
N VAL A 380 28.61 -18.07 11.11
CA VAL A 380 28.11 -16.96 11.94
C VAL A 380 28.47 -17.17 13.40
N LEU A 381 29.21 -16.21 13.99
CA LEU A 381 29.57 -16.17 15.40
C LEU A 381 28.54 -15.41 16.25
N ALA A 382 27.94 -14.35 15.69
CA ALA A 382 26.98 -13.52 16.41
C ALA A 382 26.01 -12.83 15.44
N ARG A 383 24.82 -12.50 15.95
CA ARG A 383 23.75 -11.81 15.23
C ARG A 383 23.35 -10.58 16.02
N PHE A 384 23.27 -9.44 15.34
CA PHE A 384 22.85 -8.17 15.89
C PHE A 384 21.69 -7.65 15.06
N PHE A 385 20.61 -7.24 15.71
CA PHE A 385 19.48 -6.60 15.07
C PHE A 385 19.46 -5.14 15.45
N SER A 386 19.06 -4.27 14.53
CA SER A 386 18.77 -2.87 14.86
C SER A 386 17.69 -2.82 15.94
N ASP A 387 18.01 -2.25 17.09
CA ASP A 387 17.12 -2.05 18.24
C ASP A 387 16.19 -0.83 18.05
N LYS A 388 16.49 0.00 17.05
CA LYS A 388 15.77 1.22 16.71
C LYS A 388 15.43 1.24 15.23
N PHE A 389 14.30 1.83 14.91
CA PHE A 389 14.03 2.25 13.53
C PHE A 389 15.00 3.38 13.18
N PRO A 390 15.58 3.39 11.96
CA PRO A 390 16.36 4.54 11.52
C PRO A 390 15.47 5.79 11.59
N PRO A 391 16.02 6.94 12.03
CA PRO A 391 15.26 8.18 12.05
C PRO A 391 14.73 8.47 10.64
N LEU A 392 13.45 8.85 10.57
CA LEU A 392 12.75 9.18 9.33
C LEU A 392 13.37 10.40 8.65
#